data_AF-A0A7I6N619-F1
#
_entry.id   AF-A0A7I6N619-F1
#
_cell.length_a   1.000
_cell.length_b   1.000
_cell.length_c   1.000
_cell.angle_alpha   90.00
_cell.angle_beta   90.00
_cell.angle_gamma   90.00
#
_symmetry.space_group_name_H-M   'P 1'
#
loop_
_entity.id
_entity.type
_entity.pdbx_description
1 polymer ?
#
loop_
_entity_poly.entity_id
_entity_poly.type
_entity_poly.pdbx_seq_one_letter_code
_entity_poly.pdbx_strand_id
1 'polypeptide(L)' 'SEFIVSTRVRCGRSLDGYPFNPCLTEAQYKEMEEKVSSTLSGLEGELKGTFYPLTGMSKEVQQ' A
#
# COMPACT_ATOMS: atom_id res chain seq x y z
N SER A 1 24.76 18.12 -5.95
CA SER A 1 23.89 17.08 -6.51
C SER A 1 24.14 16.88 -8.01
N GLU A 2 25.41 16.90 -8.46
CA GLU A 2 25.74 16.94 -9.90
C GLU A 2 25.48 15.63 -10.67
N PHE A 3 25.17 14.52 -9.98
CA PHE A 3 25.06 13.20 -10.63
C PHE A 3 23.85 12.37 -10.19
N ILE A 4 23.57 12.27 -8.89
CA ILE A 4 22.48 11.43 -8.38
C ILE A 4 21.20 12.27 -8.24
N VAL A 5 20.19 11.92 -9.04
CA VAL A 5 18.85 12.54 -9.02
C VAL A 5 18.02 12.07 -7.83
N SER A 6 17.98 10.75 -7.58
CA SER A 6 17.29 10.16 -6.43
C SER A 6 17.86 8.77 -6.11
N THR A 7 17.67 8.32 -4.87
CA THR A 7 17.97 6.95 -4.43
C THR A 7 16.73 6.40 -3.73
N ARG A 8 16.36 5.15 -4.04
CA ARG A 8 15.13 4.53 -3.53
C ARG A 8 15.37 3.08 -3.13
N VAL A 9 14.91 2.71 -1.94
CA VAL A 9 14.94 1.33 -1.42
C VAL A 9 13.50 0.87 -1.16
N ARG A 10 13.19 -0.40 -1.46
CA ARG A 10 11.87 -1.01 -1.21
C ARG A 10 11.99 -2.45 -0.71
N CYS A 11 10.98 -2.89 0.04
CA CYS A 11 10.82 -4.27 0.51
C CYS A 11 9.40 -4.77 0.24
N GLY A 12 9.25 -6.07 0.00
CA GLY A 12 7.95 -6.76 -0.04
C GLY A 12 7.77 -7.64 1.19
N ARG A 13 6.52 -7.79 1.65
CA ARG A 13 6.10 -8.70 2.72
C ARG A 13 4.77 -9.35 2.31
N SER A 14 4.52 -10.55 2.80
CA SER A 14 3.27 -11.29 2.62
C SER A 14 2.55 -11.39 3.95
N LEU A 15 1.21 -11.37 3.92
CA LEU A 15 0.38 -11.56 5.10
C LEU A 15 0.13 -13.06 5.29
N ASP A 16 0.48 -13.58 6.47
CA ASP A 16 0.16 -14.96 6.83
C ASP A 16 -1.36 -15.20 6.79
N GLY A 17 -1.76 -16.39 6.35
CA GLY A 17 -3.16 -16.75 6.13
C GLY A 17 -3.78 -16.28 4.80
N TYR A 18 -3.05 -15.53 3.97
CA TYR A 18 -3.51 -15.09 2.64
C TYR A 18 -2.65 -15.70 1.53
N PRO A 19 -3.25 -16.32 0.49
CA PRO A 19 -2.49 -16.82 -0.64
C PRO A 19 -1.99 -15.69 -1.53
N PHE A 20 -1.17 -16.02 -2.53
CA PHE A 20 -0.78 -15.06 -3.56
C PHE A 20 -1.94 -14.72 -4.51
N ASN A 21 -1.79 -13.60 -5.23
CA ASN A 21 -2.79 -13.04 -6.13
C ASN A 21 -3.56 -14.03 -7.02
N PRO A 22 -2.94 -15.08 -7.62
CA PRO A 22 -3.69 -16.04 -8.46
C PRO A 22 -4.80 -16.80 -7.72
N CYS A 23 -4.74 -16.86 -6.39
CA CYS A 23 -5.68 -17.61 -5.56
C CYS A 23 -6.45 -16.73 -4.57
N LEU A 24 -6.29 -15.40 -4.65
CA LEU A 24 -7.05 -14.47 -3.81
C LEU A 24 -8.47 -14.28 -4.34
N THR A 25 -9.42 -14.23 -3.42
CA THR A 25 -10.80 -13.82 -3.69
C THR A 25 -10.98 -12.32 -3.47
N GLU A 26 -12.04 -11.73 -4.02
CA GLU A 26 -12.36 -10.30 -3.82
C GLU A 26 -12.53 -9.94 -2.33
N ALA A 27 -13.17 -10.82 -1.56
CA ALA A 27 -13.33 -10.64 -0.12
C ALA A 27 -11.97 -10.57 0.59
N GLN A 28 -11.04 -11.46 0.23
CA GLN A 28 -9.68 -11.44 0.78
C GLN A 28 -8.92 -10.16 0.40
N TYR A 29 -9.08 -9.63 -0.82
CA TYR A 29 -8.49 -8.33 -1.17
C TYR A 29 -9.01 -7.20 -0.28
N LYS A 30 -10.32 -7.15 -0.04
CA LYS A 30 -10.95 -6.14 0.84
C LYS A 30 -10.48 -6.27 2.29
N GLU A 31 -10.43 -7.49 2.82
CA GLU A 31 -9.91 -7.76 4.17
C GLU A 31 -8.44 -7.34 4.32
N MET A 32 -7.60 -7.67 3.33
CA MET A 32 -6.19 -7.28 3.34
C MET A 32 -6.04 -5.76 3.27
N GLU A 33 -6.83 -5.08 2.43
CA GLU A 33 -6.85 -3.63 2.32
C GLU A 33 -7.21 -2.96 3.65
N GLU A 34 -8.30 -3.40 4.29
CA GLU A 34 -8.73 -2.90 5.59
C GLU A 34 -7.65 -3.11 6.67
N LYS A 35 -7.10 -4.33 6.75
CA LYS A 35 -6.09 -4.68 7.75
C LYS A 35 -4.82 -3.84 7.61
N VAL A 36 -4.32 -3.67 6.39
CA VAL A 36 -3.10 -2.90 6.14
C VAL A 36 -3.34 -1.41 6.34
N SER A 37 -4.43 -0.86 5.79
CA SER A 37 -4.75 0.56 5.94
C SER A 37 -5.00 0.96 7.39
N SER A 38 -5.70 0.13 8.17
CA SER A 38 -5.88 0.32 9.62
C SER A 38 -4.56 0.26 10.39
N THR A 39 -3.67 -0.68 10.05
CA THR A 39 -2.37 -0.77 10.72
C THR A 39 -1.50 0.46 10.41
N LEU A 40 -1.48 0.91 9.15
CA LEU A 40 -0.67 2.06 8.72
C LEU A 40 -1.20 3.40 9.23
N SER A 41 -2.50 3.52 9.50
CA SER A 41 -3.06 4.76 10.08
C SER A 41 -2.62 5.00 11.53
N GLY A 42 -2.14 3.96 12.21
CA GLY A 42 -1.53 4.06 13.53
C GLY A 42 -0.07 4.55 13.54
N LEU A 43 0.55 4.78 12.38
CA LEU A 43 1.90 5.33 12.31
C LEU A 43 1.92 6.83 12.63
N GLU A 44 2.95 7.25 13.35
CA GLU A 44 3.11 8.62 13.83
C GLU A 44 4.44 9.24 13.34
N GLY A 45 4.63 10.54 13.60
CA GLY A 45 5.85 11.27 13.24
C GLY A 45 6.06 11.34 11.73
N GLU A 46 7.30 11.11 11.30
CA GLU A 46 7.70 11.12 9.87
C GLU A 46 6.98 10.04 9.04
N LEU A 47 6.52 8.96 9.68
CA LEU A 47 5.85 7.84 9.01
C LEU A 47 4.33 7.99 8.96
N LYS A 48 3.76 9.03 9.59
CA LYS A 48 2.33 9.31 9.52
C LYS A 48 1.92 9.62 8.09
N GLY A 49 0.83 9.01 7.64
CA GLY A 49 0.34 9.21 6.28
C GLY A 49 -1.15 8.96 6.14
N THR A 50 -1.59 8.99 4.88
CA THR A 50 -2.98 8.77 4.47
C THR A 50 -3.02 7.59 3.50
N PHE A 51 -3.94 6.66 3.72
CA PHE A 51 -4.22 5.61 2.75
C PHE A 51 -5.16 6.14 1.66
N TYR A 52 -4.78 5.96 0.39
CA TYR A 52 -5.56 6.39 -0.76
C TYR A 52 -6.03 5.17 -1.57
N PRO A 53 -7.30 4.75 -1.46
CA PRO A 53 -7.80 3.59 -2.18
C PRO A 53 -7.80 3.86 -3.69
N LEU A 54 -7.42 2.85 -4.49
CA LEU A 54 -7.45 2.95 -5.95
C LEU A 54 -8.89 3.01 -6.48
N THR A 55 -9.80 2.28 -5.82
CA THR A 55 -11.23 2.35 -6.12
C THR A 55 -11.75 3.75 -5.81
N GLY A 56 -12.29 4.43 -6.83
CA GLY A 56 -12.81 5.80 -6.69
C GLY A 56 -11.75 6.90 -6.81
N MET A 57 -10.47 6.57 -6.99
CA MET A 57 -9.43 7.57 -7.26
C MET A 57 -9.65 8.20 -8.64
N SER A 58 -9.59 9.54 -8.71
CA SER A 58 -9.73 10.25 -9.98
C SER A 58 -8.56 9.93 -10.91
N LYS A 59 -8.80 9.98 -12.23
CA LYS A 59 -7.77 9.63 -13.21
C LYS A 59 -6.62 10.63 -13.22
N GLU A 60 -6.94 11.89 -12.93
CA GLU A 60 -5.97 12.98 -12.85
C GLU A 60 -4.99 12.77 -11.70
N VAL A 61 -5.46 12.20 -10.57
CA VAL A 61 -4.60 11.87 -9.42
C VAL A 61 -3.80 10.59 -9.65
N GLN A 62 -4.34 9.62 -10.38
CA GLN A 62 -3.71 8.33 -10.63
C GLN A 62 -2.56 8.37 -11.67
N GLN A 63 -2.60 9.34 -12.60
CA GLN A 63 -1.83 9.35 -13.85
C GLN A 63 -0.32 9.62 -13.71
#